data_AF-A0A966D3Y7-F1
#
_entry.id   AF-A0A966D3Y7-F1
#
_cell.length_a   1.000
_cell.length_b   1.000
_cell.length_c   1.000
_cell.angle_alpha   90.00
_cell.angle_beta   90.00
_cell.angle_gamma   90.00
#
_symmetry.space_group_name_H-M   'P 1'
#
loop_
_entity.id
_entity.type
_entity.pdbx_description
1 polymer ?
#
loop_
_entity_poly.entity_id
_entity_poly.type
_entity_poly.pdbx_seq_one_letter_code
_entity_poly.pdbx_strand_id
1 'polypeptide(L)'
;MDQVFELSAFSGPRHLLEKNVDRGQGGREVLAAEQVRLQTMIVIEPAFFERACRRGLISPPQLEQIEAFNISPIDYTRSFIQRHPDFLSEELAAGGRRWERAQRCLELLGLSTDGPSR
;
A
#
# COMPACT_ATOMS: atom_id res chain seq x y z
N MET A 1 -58.01 -4.05 2.13
CA MET A 1 -57.34 -3.59 3.36
C MET A 1 -55.90 -4.05 3.24
N ASP A 2 -54.99 -3.11 3.26
CA ASP A 2 -53.71 -3.12 2.55
C ASP A 2 -52.74 -4.23 3.00
N GLN A 3 -52.18 -4.96 2.02
CA GLN A 3 -50.94 -5.69 2.23
C GLN A 3 -49.79 -4.69 2.14
N VAL A 4 -49.28 -4.28 3.29
CA VAL A 4 -48.01 -3.56 3.39
C VAL A 4 -46.91 -4.54 3.00
N PHE A 5 -46.36 -4.37 1.79
CA PHE A 5 -45.09 -4.97 1.42
C PHE A 5 -43.99 -4.30 2.25
N GLU A 6 -43.52 -4.95 3.31
CA GLU A 6 -42.23 -4.59 3.89
C GLU A 6 -41.16 -4.81 2.80
N LEU A 7 -40.70 -3.70 2.22
CA LEU A 7 -39.41 -3.64 1.55
C LEU A 7 -38.35 -3.99 2.59
N SER A 8 -38.00 -5.27 2.69
CA SER A 8 -36.78 -5.71 3.36
C SER A 8 -35.64 -4.85 2.81
N ALA A 9 -35.02 -4.05 3.68
CA ALA A 9 -33.93 -3.16 3.32
C ALA A 9 -32.89 -3.96 2.52
N PHE A 10 -32.56 -3.47 1.33
CA PHE A 10 -31.58 -4.10 0.46
C PHE A 10 -30.24 -4.16 1.21
N SER A 11 -29.91 -5.33 1.75
CA SER A 11 -28.71 -5.60 2.56
C SER A 11 -27.45 -5.82 1.69
N GLY A 12 -27.47 -5.35 0.44
CA GLY A 12 -26.36 -5.49 -0.49
C GLY A 12 -25.33 -4.36 -0.35
N PRO A 13 -24.10 -4.54 -0.85
CA PRO A 13 -23.12 -3.46 -0.91
C PRO A 13 -23.70 -2.28 -1.69
N ARG A 14 -23.58 -1.07 -1.12
CA ARG A 14 -24.15 0.16 -1.71
C ARG A 14 -23.44 0.54 -3.02
N HIS A 15 -22.19 0.12 -3.16
CA HIS A 15 -21.33 0.48 -4.28
C HIS A 15 -20.41 -0.69 -4.72
N LEU A 16 -20.13 -0.76 -6.02
CA LEU A 16 -19.17 -1.68 -6.63
C LEU A 16 -17.97 -0.90 -7.15
N LEU A 17 -16.76 -1.31 -6.78
CA LEU A 17 -15.51 -0.81 -7.34
C LEU A 17 -14.85 -1.90 -8.16
N GLU A 18 -14.55 -1.60 -9.42
CA GLU A 18 -13.83 -2.50 -10.33
C GLU A 18 -12.39 -2.02 -10.52
N LYS A 19 -11.44 -2.93 -10.40
CA LYS A 19 -10.01 -2.67 -10.61
C LYS A 19 -9.39 -3.80 -11.44
N ASN A 20 -8.43 -3.47 -12.30
CA ASN A 20 -7.70 -4.51 -13.03
C ASN A 20 -6.81 -5.35 -12.10
N VAL A 21 -6.20 -4.71 -11.10
CA VAL A 21 -5.22 -5.34 -10.20
C VAL A 21 -5.49 -4.94 -8.74
N ASP A 22 -5.56 -5.94 -7.88
CA ASP A 22 -5.47 -5.83 -6.42
C ASP A 22 -4.07 -6.22 -5.98
N ARG A 23 -3.44 -5.45 -5.08
CA ARG A 23 -2.12 -5.80 -4.53
C ARG A 23 -2.20 -6.68 -3.28
N GLY A 24 -3.40 -6.94 -2.76
CA GLY A 24 -3.58 -7.77 -1.55
C GLY A 24 -3.05 -7.10 -0.27
N GLN A 25 -2.99 -5.76 -0.23
CA GLN A 25 -2.38 -4.99 0.86
C GLN A 25 -3.42 -4.32 1.77
N GLY A 26 -4.51 -5.01 2.10
CA GLY A 26 -5.52 -4.52 3.07
C GLY A 26 -6.63 -3.63 2.49
N GLY A 27 -6.54 -3.23 1.22
CA GLY A 27 -7.50 -2.32 0.61
C GLY A 27 -8.91 -2.90 0.47
N ARG A 28 -9.02 -4.22 0.33
CA ARG A 28 -10.31 -4.92 0.21
C ARG A 28 -11.10 -4.85 1.51
N GLU A 29 -10.42 -5.03 2.64
CA GLU A 29 -10.99 -5.02 3.99
C GLU A 29 -11.48 -3.60 4.33
N VAL A 30 -10.67 -2.58 4.02
CA VAL A 30 -11.06 -1.17 4.19
C VAL A 30 -12.31 -0.83 3.38
N LEU A 31 -12.39 -1.24 2.11
CA LEU A 31 -13.56 -0.99 1.27
C LEU A 31 -14.80 -1.77 1.75
N ALA A 32 -14.62 -3.01 2.21
CA ALA A 32 -15.70 -3.82 2.73
C ALA A 32 -16.32 -3.21 4.00
N ALA A 33 -15.51 -2.59 4.87
CA ALA A 33 -15.99 -1.86 6.05
C ALA A 33 -16.93 -0.69 5.68
N GLU A 34 -16.70 -0.08 4.52
CA GLU A 34 -17.53 0.99 3.95
C GLU A 34 -18.67 0.47 3.06
N GLN A 35 -18.98 -0.83 3.11
CA GLN A 35 -20.00 -1.49 2.28
C GLN A 35 -19.74 -1.34 0.76
N VAL A 36 -18.48 -1.17 0.38
CA VAL A 36 -18.02 -1.13 -1.01
C VAL A 36 -17.43 -2.48 -1.39
N ARG A 37 -18.02 -3.13 -2.39
CA ARG A 37 -17.49 -4.40 -2.91
C ARG A 37 -16.37 -4.12 -3.89
N LEU A 38 -15.18 -4.71 -3.65
CA LEU A 38 -14.07 -4.68 -4.60
C LEU A 38 -14.08 -5.92 -5.49
N GLN A 39 -14.23 -5.71 -6.81
CA GLN A 39 -14.07 -6.74 -7.83
C GLN A 39 -12.79 -6.49 -8.62
N THR A 40 -11.92 -7.50 -8.69
CA THR A 40 -10.61 -7.37 -9.34
C THR A 40 -10.35 -8.53 -10.29
N MET A 41 -9.73 -8.25 -11.44
CA MET A 41 -9.36 -9.31 -12.39
C MET A 41 -8.20 -10.18 -11.89
N ILE A 42 -7.22 -9.55 -11.25
CA ILE A 42 -6.03 -10.22 -10.71
C ILE A 42 -5.76 -9.72 -9.30
N VAL A 43 -5.42 -10.63 -8.40
CA VAL A 43 -4.83 -10.31 -7.10
C VAL A 43 -3.35 -10.71 -7.15
N ILE A 44 -2.47 -9.78 -6.79
CA ILE A 44 -1.04 -10.07 -6.66
C ILE A 44 -0.83 -10.78 -5.33
N GLU A 45 -0.47 -12.06 -5.41
CA GLU A 45 -0.11 -12.90 -4.28
C GLU A 45 1.41 -13.09 -4.22
N PRO A 46 1.99 -13.49 -3.07
CA PRO A 46 3.44 -13.75 -2.95
C PRO A 46 4.01 -14.65 -4.07
N ALA A 47 3.25 -15.68 -4.45
CA ALA A 47 3.61 -16.59 -5.54
C ALA A 47 3.82 -15.92 -6.92
N PHE A 48 3.27 -14.71 -7.13
CA PHE A 48 3.56 -13.90 -8.32
C PHE A 48 5.04 -13.52 -8.41
N PHE A 49 5.61 -13.07 -7.29
CA PHE A 49 7.01 -12.63 -7.24
C PHE A 49 7.97 -13.81 -7.28
N GLU A 50 7.63 -14.94 -6.65
CA GLU A 50 8.39 -16.19 -6.80
C GLU A 50 8.49 -16.63 -8.27
N ARG A 51 7.36 -16.59 -9.00
CA ARG A 51 7.35 -16.92 -10.43
C ARG A 51 8.18 -15.93 -11.25
N ALA A 52 8.14 -14.64 -10.91
CA ALA A 52 8.97 -13.63 -11.56
C ALA A 52 10.47 -13.91 -11.33
N CYS A 53 10.86 -14.28 -10.12
CA CYS A 53 12.23 -14.65 -9.78
C CYS A 53 12.67 -15.93 -10.53
N ARG A 54 11.83 -16.98 -10.55
CA ARG A 54 12.12 -18.23 -11.30
C ARG A 54 12.29 -17.99 -12.81
N ARG A 55 11.63 -16.96 -13.35
CA ARG A 55 11.73 -16.56 -14.76
C ARG A 55 12.87 -15.58 -15.03
N GLY A 56 13.65 -15.20 -14.02
CA GLY A 56 14.75 -14.23 -14.17
C GLY A 56 14.31 -12.79 -14.41
N LEU A 57 13.04 -12.45 -14.13
CA LEU A 57 12.52 -11.07 -14.27
C LEU A 57 12.91 -10.18 -13.09
N ILE A 58 13.14 -10.79 -11.93
CA ILE A 58 13.74 -10.18 -10.74
C ILE A 58 14.82 -11.11 -10.20
N SER A 59 15.80 -10.55 -9.51
CA SER A 59 16.85 -11.31 -8.85
C SER A 59 16.39 -11.85 -7.49
N PRO A 60 17.05 -12.87 -6.92
CA PRO A 60 16.75 -13.34 -5.57
C PRO A 60 16.84 -12.24 -4.50
N PRO A 61 17.83 -11.31 -4.51
CA PRO A 61 17.83 -10.17 -3.60
C PRO A 61 16.64 -9.22 -3.78
N GLN A 62 16.14 -9.03 -5.00
CA GLN A 62 14.93 -8.22 -5.23
C GLN A 62 13.68 -8.91 -4.69
N LEU A 63 13.58 -10.23 -4.81
CA LEU A 63 12.49 -11.01 -4.21
C LEU A 63 12.49 -10.84 -2.68
N GLU A 64 13.65 -10.98 -2.04
CA GLU A 64 13.81 -10.80 -0.58
C GLU A 64 13.37 -9.40 -0.14
N GLN A 65 13.73 -8.36 -0.89
CA GLN A 65 13.27 -6.98 -0.60
C GLN A 65 11.75 -6.84 -0.69
N ILE A 66 11.12 -7.44 -1.71
CA ILE A 66 9.66 -7.42 -1.89
C ILE A 66 8.95 -8.15 -0.75
N GLU A 67 9.45 -9.33 -0.38
CA GLU A 67 8.91 -10.13 0.72
C GLU A 67 9.01 -9.38 2.05
N ALA A 68 10.18 -8.84 2.37
CA ALA A 68 10.40 -8.06 3.58
C ALA A 68 9.49 -6.82 3.65
N PHE A 69 9.32 -6.10 2.54
CA PHE A 69 8.41 -4.95 2.49
C PHE A 69 6.95 -5.35 2.64
N ASN A 70 6.51 -6.47 2.04
CA ASN A 70 5.13 -6.95 2.17
C ASN A 70 4.78 -7.42 3.58
N ILE A 71 5.75 -7.95 4.35
CA ILE A 71 5.56 -8.35 5.74
C ILE A 71 5.38 -7.14 6.65
N SER A 72 6.32 -6.18 6.60
CA SER A 72 6.27 -4.96 7.39
C SER A 72 6.91 -3.81 6.62
N PRO A 73 6.10 -2.97 5.95
CA PRO A 73 6.60 -1.79 5.25
C PRO A 73 7.39 -0.86 6.17
N ILE A 74 6.95 -0.71 7.43
CA ILE A 74 7.59 0.18 8.41
C ILE A 74 8.97 -0.35 8.81
N ASP A 75 9.10 -1.63 9.17
CA ASP A 75 10.38 -2.18 9.63
C ASP A 75 11.39 -2.29 8.49
N TYR A 76 10.91 -2.66 7.28
CA TYR A 76 11.74 -2.60 6.08
C TYR A 76 12.26 -1.19 5.84
N THR A 77 11.40 -0.18 5.91
CA THR A 77 11.76 1.21 5.64
C THR A 77 12.74 1.76 6.69
N ARG A 78 12.53 1.46 7.98
CA ARG A 78 13.50 1.78 9.04
C ARG A 78 14.87 1.18 8.77
N SER A 79 14.89 -0.12 8.44
CA SER A 79 16.13 -0.84 8.14
C SER A 79 16.81 -0.29 6.88
N PHE A 80 16.04 0.15 5.88
CA PHE A 80 16.56 0.78 4.67
C PHE A 80 17.24 2.11 4.98
N ILE A 81 16.58 3.00 5.73
CA ILE A 81 17.14 4.32 6.09
C ILE A 81 18.39 4.16 6.95
N GLN A 82 18.42 3.21 7.89
CA GLN A 82 19.61 2.93 8.70
C GLN A 82 20.82 2.48 7.87
N ARG A 83 20.58 1.71 6.79
CA ARG A 83 21.63 1.25 5.87
C ARG A 83 22.04 2.32 4.84
N HIS A 84 21.19 3.33 4.63
CA HIS A 84 21.40 4.40 3.66
C HIS A 84 21.14 5.76 4.32
N PRO A 85 22.01 6.20 5.24
CA PRO A 85 21.77 7.37 6.09
C PRO A 85 21.60 8.68 5.29
N ASP A 86 22.25 8.80 4.14
CA ASP A 86 22.19 9.99 3.29
C ASP A 86 20.93 10.07 2.42
N PHE A 87 20.18 8.97 2.29
CA PHE A 87 19.05 8.90 1.38
C PHE A 87 18.00 9.98 1.66
N LEU A 88 17.60 10.16 2.93
CA LEU A 88 16.58 11.14 3.28
C LEU A 88 17.08 12.59 3.14
N SER A 89 18.35 12.87 3.47
CA SER A 89 18.90 14.22 3.33
C SER A 89 19.00 14.62 1.86
N GLU A 90 19.37 13.69 0.98
CA GLU A 90 19.39 13.90 -0.47
C GLU A 90 17.98 14.12 -1.05
N GLU A 91 16.98 13.34 -0.65
CA GLU A 91 15.59 13.51 -1.10
C GLU A 91 14.99 14.85 -0.64
N LEU A 92 15.32 15.29 0.57
CA LEU A 92 14.93 16.60 1.09
C LEU A 92 15.61 17.74 0.32
N ALA A 93 16.92 17.63 0.08
CA ALA A 93 17.67 18.64 -0.67
C ALA A 93 17.16 18.78 -2.13
N ALA A 94 16.70 17.68 -2.73
CA ALA A 94 16.20 17.68 -4.10
C ALA A 94 14.93 18.52 -4.34
N GLY A 95 14.16 18.82 -3.28
CA GLY A 95 12.97 19.69 -3.37
C GLY A 95 11.78 19.09 -4.12
N GLY A 96 10.74 19.91 -4.32
CA GLY A 96 9.50 19.52 -5.02
C GLY A 96 8.85 18.27 -4.44
N ARG A 97 8.34 17.38 -5.32
CA ARG A 97 7.69 16.13 -4.91
C ARG A 97 8.61 15.15 -4.17
N ARG A 98 9.93 15.26 -4.33
CA ARG A 98 10.90 14.41 -3.61
C ARG A 98 10.94 14.79 -2.14
N TRP A 99 11.04 16.10 -1.86
CA TRP A 99 10.96 16.63 -0.50
C TRP A 99 9.63 16.27 0.18
N GLU A 100 8.50 16.44 -0.51
CA GLU A 100 7.17 16.10 0.05
C GLU A 100 7.07 14.63 0.47
N ARG A 101 7.65 13.72 -0.34
CA ARG A 101 7.68 12.28 -0.05
C ARG A 101 8.62 11.95 1.11
N ALA A 102 9.77 12.61 1.18
CA ALA A 102 10.72 12.42 2.28
C ALA A 102 10.13 12.89 3.61
N GLN A 103 9.45 14.05 3.63
CA GLN A 103 8.74 14.55 4.80
C GLN A 103 7.66 13.57 5.26
N ARG A 104 6.79 13.11 4.34
CA ARG A 104 5.78 12.10 4.66
C ARG A 104 6.40 10.80 5.19
N CYS A 105 7.55 10.40 4.67
CA CYS A 105 8.27 9.22 5.16
C CYS A 105 8.71 9.42 6.62
N LEU A 106 9.28 10.57 6.96
CA LEU A 106 9.68 10.92 8.34
C LEU A 106 8.47 10.91 9.29
N GLU A 107 7.37 11.54 8.89
CA GLU A 107 6.10 11.54 9.65
C GLU A 107 5.60 10.12 9.94
N LEU A 108 5.54 9.25 8.92
CA LEU A 108 5.07 7.87 9.05
C LEU A 108 5.98 7.01 9.95
N LEU A 109 7.27 7.35 10.01
CA LEU A 109 8.24 6.64 10.85
C LEU A 109 8.28 7.16 12.30
N GLY A 110 7.60 8.27 12.59
CA GLY A 110 7.67 8.97 13.86
C GLY A 110 9.03 9.63 14.12
N LEU A 111 9.75 9.99 13.05
CA LEU A 111 11.03 10.68 13.11
C LEU A 111 10.79 12.19 12.97
N SER A 112 11.47 13.01 13.77
CA SER A 112 11.26 14.48 13.75
C SER A 112 11.55 15.07 12.36
N THR A 113 10.68 15.99 11.95
CA THR A 113 10.76 16.78 10.72
C THR A 113 11.44 18.13 10.92
N ASP A 114 12.04 18.41 12.09
CA ASP A 114 12.67 19.69 12.40
C ASP A 114 13.96 19.91 11.57
N GLY A 115 13.77 20.29 10.32
CA GLY A 115 14.74 20.86 9.39
C GLY A 115 14.17 22.14 8.78
N PRO A 116 15.01 23.12 8.41
CA PRO A 116 14.67 24.54 8.44
C PRO A 116 13.45 24.86 7.57
N SER A 117 12.48 25.54 8.19
CA SER A 117 11.39 26.24 7.52
C SER A 117 11.96 27.08 6.38
N ARG A 118 11.48 26.85 5.17
CA ARG A 118 11.76 27.73 4.02
C ARG A 118 11.10 29.08 4.21
#